data_AF-A0A928PIK5-F1
#
_entry.id   AF-A0A928PIK5-F1
#
_cell.length_a   1.000
_cell.length_b   1.000
_cell.length_c   1.000
_cell.angle_alpha   90.00
_cell.angle_beta   90.00
_cell.angle_gamma   90.00
#
_symmetry.space_group_name_H-M   'P 1'
#
loop_
_entity.id
_entity.type
_entity.pdbx_description
1 polymer ?
#
loop_
_entity_poly.entity_id
_entity_poly.type
_entity_poly.pdbx_seq_one_letter_code
_entity_poly.pdbx_strand_id
1 'polypeptide(L)'
;MKKRFVSILMMALLVMSLALTACTKTAPAPKATDADADADATVIEQVAADYIANEFGQYYDKADASIPTVYIIRAEVADNGDVTAYGDFWLENYEIKGDTLEFVSGGNEPGVMHMKKDGDSYKVTKFDRVEDGSNYTDSAKKLFGEYYDAFAKYTSDDKAKAATRGQQIANYVKANGLKVTQYHDFGWDPVALPTK
;
A
#
# COMPACT_ATOMS: atom_id res chain seq x y z
N MET A 1 32.37 61.91 44.52
CA MET A 1 32.65 61.51 45.93
C MET A 1 31.36 61.08 46.61
N LYS A 2 31.40 59.93 47.30
CA LYS A 2 30.60 59.51 48.48
C LYS A 2 29.11 59.13 48.21
N LYS A 3 28.75 57.82 48.21
CA LYS A 3 28.38 56.92 49.37
C LYS A 3 26.90 57.18 49.78
N ARG A 4 25.95 56.23 49.93
CA ARG A 4 25.87 54.84 50.45
C ARG A 4 24.50 54.22 50.07
N PHE A 5 24.43 52.95 49.64
CA PHE A 5 23.85 51.76 50.32
C PHE A 5 22.59 51.95 51.18
N VAL A 6 21.49 51.27 50.83
CA VAL A 6 20.62 50.44 51.71
C VAL A 6 19.97 49.31 50.88
N SER A 7 20.11 48.06 51.37
CA SER A 7 19.47 46.82 50.90
C SER A 7 18.01 46.68 51.38
N ILE A 8 17.18 45.91 50.66
CA ILE A 8 16.05 45.04 51.12
C ILE A 8 15.67 44.18 49.88
N LEU A 9 16.08 42.92 49.78
CA LEU A 9 15.35 41.71 50.21
C LEU A 9 14.00 41.51 49.49
N MET A 10 13.96 40.67 48.44
CA MET A 10 12.92 39.64 48.32
C MET A 10 13.35 38.53 47.37
N MET A 11 13.51 37.35 47.98
CA MET A 11 13.84 36.06 47.40
C MET A 11 12.53 35.29 47.19
N ALA A 12 12.56 34.38 46.21
CA ALA A 12 11.60 33.32 45.91
C ALA A 12 10.35 33.72 45.11
N LEU A 13 10.30 33.25 43.85
CA LEU A 13 9.23 32.33 43.47
C LEU A 13 9.75 31.30 42.47
N LEU A 14 9.76 30.06 42.94
CA LEU A 14 10.06 28.83 42.25
C LEU A 14 8.82 28.44 41.42
N VAL A 15 8.91 28.46 40.09
CA VAL A 15 7.87 27.86 39.24
C VAL A 15 8.41 26.53 38.73
N MET A 16 8.25 25.52 39.58
CA MET A 16 8.36 24.11 39.21
C MET A 16 6.92 23.65 38.94
N SER A 17 6.52 23.59 37.66
CA SER A 17 5.29 22.91 37.27
C SER A 17 5.67 21.57 36.64
N LEU A 18 5.46 20.51 37.42
CA LEU A 18 5.38 19.15 36.93
C LEU A 18 4.18 19.04 36.00
N ALA A 19 4.43 18.78 34.72
CA ALA A 19 3.45 18.10 33.88
C ALA A 19 3.71 16.58 33.98
N LEU A 20 2.99 15.94 34.89
CA LEU A 20 2.70 14.51 34.81
C LEU A 20 1.66 14.32 33.70
N THR A 21 2.04 13.68 32.60
CA THR A 21 1.05 13.10 31.69
C THR A 21 1.54 11.74 31.22
N ALA A 22 0.91 10.72 31.81
CA ALA A 22 0.68 9.35 31.36
C ALA A 22 1.71 8.69 30.41
N CYS A 23 2.39 7.68 30.95
CA CYS A 23 2.93 6.56 30.16
C CYS A 23 1.80 5.88 29.37
N THR A 24 1.88 5.91 28.05
CA THR A 24 1.25 4.91 27.18
C THR A 24 2.36 4.06 26.58
N LYS A 25 2.52 2.84 27.10
CA LYS A 25 3.01 1.68 26.33
C LYS A 25 1.90 1.32 25.34
N THR A 26 2.05 0.99 24.06
CA THR A 26 3.17 0.89 23.12
C THR A 26 2.50 0.75 21.74
N ALA A 27 3.02 1.42 20.71
CA ALA A 27 3.32 0.79 19.44
C ALA A 27 4.56 1.51 18.92
N PRO A 28 5.72 0.86 18.76
CA PRO A 28 6.84 1.52 18.10
C PRO A 28 6.39 1.83 16.68
N ALA A 29 6.63 3.06 16.22
CA ALA A 29 6.69 3.33 14.80
C ALA A 29 7.64 2.29 14.17
N PRO A 30 7.31 1.72 13.00
CA PRO A 30 8.17 0.72 12.37
C PRO A 30 9.58 1.29 12.25
N LYS A 31 10.55 0.55 12.81
CA LYS A 31 11.97 0.85 12.68
C LYS A 31 12.31 0.79 11.19
N ALA A 32 12.77 1.91 10.64
CA ALA A 32 13.58 1.86 9.43
C ALA A 32 14.92 1.23 9.79
N THR A 33 15.23 0.07 9.20
CA THR A 33 16.51 -0.33 8.60
C THR A 33 16.39 -1.79 8.19
N ASP A 34 16.31 -2.08 6.88
CA ASP A 34 16.85 -3.27 6.21
C ASP A 34 16.58 -3.08 4.70
N ALA A 35 17.59 -2.65 3.93
CA ALA A 35 17.44 -2.48 2.48
C ALA A 35 17.04 -3.79 1.77
N ASP A 36 17.32 -4.94 2.41
CA ASP A 36 16.93 -6.27 1.96
C ASP A 36 15.43 -6.56 2.23
N ALA A 37 14.85 -6.03 3.31
CA ALA A 37 13.42 -6.16 3.57
C ALA A 37 12.58 -5.31 2.59
N ASP A 38 13.09 -4.13 2.21
CA ASP A 38 12.48 -3.28 1.17
C ASP A 38 12.66 -3.89 -0.24
N ALA A 39 13.80 -4.56 -0.49
CA ALA A 39 14.04 -5.29 -1.74
C ALA A 39 13.10 -6.50 -1.86
N ASP A 40 12.95 -7.31 -0.81
CA ASP A 40 12.03 -8.44 -0.79
C ASP A 40 10.58 -7.97 -0.94
N ALA A 41 10.16 -6.87 -0.30
CA ALA A 41 8.83 -6.30 -0.49
C ALA A 41 8.56 -5.91 -1.95
N THR A 42 9.53 -5.24 -2.59
CA THR A 42 9.43 -4.87 -4.01
C THR A 42 9.36 -6.10 -4.93
N VAL A 43 10.14 -7.15 -4.63
CA VAL A 43 10.12 -8.40 -5.40
C VAL A 43 8.79 -9.13 -5.21
N ILE A 44 8.24 -9.18 -3.99
CA ILE A 44 6.92 -9.77 -3.70
C ILE A 44 5.82 -9.04 -4.46
N GLU A 45 5.83 -7.70 -4.45
CA GLU A 45 4.88 -6.88 -5.21
C GLU A 45 4.98 -7.15 -6.72
N GLN A 46 6.20 -7.23 -7.27
CA GLN A 46 6.40 -7.53 -8.69
C GLN A 46 5.91 -8.94 -9.05
N VAL A 47 6.23 -9.95 -8.24
CA VAL A 47 5.77 -11.34 -8.46
C VAL A 47 4.25 -11.42 -8.39
N ALA A 48 3.62 -10.71 -7.46
CA ALA A 48 2.16 -10.64 -7.37
C ALA A 48 1.55 -9.93 -8.59
N ALA A 49 2.14 -8.82 -9.03
CA ALA A 49 1.71 -8.08 -10.21
C ALA A 49 1.79 -8.93 -11.49
N ASP A 50 2.90 -9.65 -11.67
CA ASP A 50 3.10 -10.56 -12.80
C ASP A 50 2.10 -11.73 -12.75
N TYR A 51 1.85 -12.29 -11.56
CA TYR A 51 0.89 -13.37 -11.39
C TYR A 51 -0.52 -12.92 -11.79
N ILE A 52 -1.00 -11.78 -11.28
CA ILE A 52 -2.37 -11.33 -11.61
C ILE A 52 -2.51 -10.95 -13.09
N ALA A 53 -1.50 -10.32 -13.69
CA ALA A 53 -1.52 -9.98 -15.10
C ALA A 53 -1.63 -11.23 -15.99
N ASN A 54 -0.88 -12.29 -15.65
CA ASN A 54 -0.85 -13.52 -16.42
C ASN A 54 -2.09 -14.41 -16.18
N GLU A 55 -2.49 -14.59 -14.93
CA GLU A 55 -3.58 -15.51 -14.57
C GLU A 55 -4.96 -14.89 -14.77
N PHE A 56 -5.13 -13.61 -14.45
CA PHE A 56 -6.43 -12.94 -14.50
C PHE A 56 -6.65 -12.11 -15.77
N GLY A 57 -5.58 -11.72 -16.47
CA GLY A 57 -5.70 -10.94 -17.71
C GLY A 57 -6.55 -11.61 -18.79
N GLN A 58 -6.67 -12.93 -18.78
CA GLN A 58 -7.52 -13.67 -19.71
C GLN A 58 -9.03 -13.49 -19.48
N TYR A 59 -9.45 -13.02 -18.29
CA TYR A 59 -10.86 -12.85 -17.94
C TYR A 59 -11.41 -11.45 -18.28
N TYR A 60 -10.55 -10.55 -18.77
CA TYR A 60 -10.89 -9.17 -19.06
C TYR A 60 -10.64 -8.84 -20.52
N ASP A 61 -11.43 -7.90 -21.06
CA ASP A 61 -11.23 -7.41 -22.41
C ASP A 61 -9.85 -6.76 -22.56
N LYS A 62 -9.12 -7.15 -23.59
CA LYS A 62 -7.79 -6.61 -23.87
C LYS A 62 -7.87 -5.14 -24.29
N ALA A 63 -6.86 -4.37 -23.91
CA ALA A 63 -6.68 -2.98 -24.31
C ALA A 63 -5.20 -2.68 -24.59
N ASP A 64 -4.86 -1.41 -24.82
CA ASP A 64 -3.50 -0.98 -25.15
C ASP A 64 -2.51 -1.16 -23.98
N ALA A 65 -3.01 -1.03 -22.75
CA ALA A 65 -2.24 -1.24 -21.52
C ALA A 65 -3.02 -2.10 -20.53
N SER A 66 -2.33 -3.05 -19.90
CA SER A 66 -2.84 -3.86 -18.79
C SER A 66 -1.97 -3.61 -17.58
N ILE A 67 -2.53 -2.96 -16.56
CA ILE A 67 -1.78 -2.41 -15.43
C ILE A 67 -2.21 -3.12 -14.16
N PRO A 68 -1.36 -3.99 -13.58
CA PRO A 68 -1.59 -4.53 -12.25
C PRO A 68 -1.36 -3.45 -11.20
N THR A 69 -2.28 -3.33 -10.25
CA THR A 69 -2.13 -2.52 -9.04
C THR A 69 -2.18 -3.46 -7.83
N VAL A 70 -1.13 -3.43 -7.00
CA VAL A 70 -0.92 -4.36 -5.89
C VAL A 70 -0.76 -3.58 -4.60
N TYR A 71 -1.50 -3.98 -3.56
CA TYR A 71 -1.26 -3.52 -2.21
C TYR A 71 -1.09 -4.72 -1.25
N ILE A 72 0.11 -4.88 -0.72
CA ILE A 72 0.40 -5.92 0.26
C ILE A 72 0.02 -5.41 1.65
N ILE A 73 -1.03 -6.01 2.23
CA ILE A 73 -1.43 -5.78 3.63
C ILE A 73 -0.35 -6.30 4.57
N ARG A 74 0.13 -7.51 4.27
CA ARG A 74 1.16 -8.20 5.06
C ARG A 74 1.86 -9.23 4.19
N ALA A 75 3.18 -9.34 4.36
CA ALA A 75 3.94 -10.50 3.95
C ALA A 75 4.54 -11.18 5.19
N GLU A 76 4.45 -12.51 5.21
CA GLU A 76 5.08 -13.36 6.22
C GLU A 76 6.09 -14.26 5.51
N VAL A 77 7.34 -14.25 5.99
CA VAL A 77 8.42 -15.06 5.44
C VAL A 77 8.69 -16.20 6.43
N ALA A 78 8.58 -17.44 5.96
CA ALA A 78 8.91 -18.63 6.74
C ALA A 78 10.43 -18.85 6.80
N ASP A 79 10.89 -19.70 7.73
CA ASP A 79 12.33 -20.00 7.91
C ASP A 79 13.01 -20.54 6.65
N ASN A 80 12.26 -21.20 5.77
CA ASN A 80 12.74 -21.71 4.49
C ASN A 80 12.74 -20.66 3.36
N GLY A 81 12.35 -19.42 3.66
CA GLY A 81 12.24 -18.32 2.72
C GLY A 81 10.93 -18.29 1.92
N ASP A 82 9.99 -19.22 2.12
CA ASP A 82 8.68 -19.15 1.47
C ASP A 82 7.86 -17.98 2.03
N VAL A 83 7.03 -17.38 1.19
CA VAL A 83 6.26 -16.18 1.53
C VAL A 83 4.76 -16.46 1.48
N THR A 84 4.04 -15.98 2.50
CA THR A 84 2.58 -15.82 2.47
C THR A 84 2.26 -14.33 2.40
N ALA A 85 1.70 -13.89 1.29
CA ALA A 85 1.38 -12.49 1.03
C ALA A 85 -0.13 -12.25 0.99
N TYR A 86 -0.62 -11.46 1.95
CA TYR A 86 -2.00 -11.02 2.07
C TYR A 86 -2.14 -9.68 1.37
N GLY A 87 -3.06 -9.55 0.43
CA GLY A 87 -3.13 -8.32 -0.37
C GLY A 87 -4.46 -8.05 -1.06
N ASP A 88 -4.56 -6.81 -1.51
CA ASP A 88 -5.59 -6.33 -2.42
C ASP A 88 -4.96 -6.18 -3.82
N PHE A 89 -5.46 -6.95 -4.78
CA PHE A 89 -4.84 -7.10 -6.09
C PHE A 89 -5.83 -6.70 -7.18
N TRP A 90 -5.44 -5.74 -8.02
CA TRP A 90 -6.26 -5.22 -9.11
C TRP A 90 -5.55 -5.41 -10.44
N LEU A 91 -6.31 -5.76 -11.48
CA LEU A 91 -5.84 -5.70 -12.86
C LEU A 91 -6.78 -4.82 -13.65
N GLU A 92 -6.24 -3.77 -14.28
CA GLU A 92 -7.02 -2.76 -14.98
C GLU A 92 -6.47 -2.55 -16.39
N ASN A 93 -7.35 -2.60 -17.37
CA ASN A 93 -7.02 -2.47 -18.78
C ASN A 93 -7.51 -1.13 -19.32
N TYR A 94 -6.64 -0.46 -20.07
CA TYR A 94 -6.86 0.90 -20.56
C TYR A 94 -6.59 1.02 -22.05
N GLU A 95 -7.47 1.75 -22.74
CA GLU A 95 -7.19 2.31 -24.06
C GLU A 95 -6.39 3.62 -23.90
N ILE A 96 -5.41 3.84 -24.76
CA ILE A 96 -4.66 5.10 -24.78
C ILE A 96 -5.36 6.08 -25.73
N LYS A 97 -5.99 7.12 -25.18
CA LYS A 97 -6.63 8.20 -25.95
C LYS A 97 -5.92 9.52 -25.69
N GLY A 98 -4.99 9.86 -26.60
CA GLY A 98 -4.19 11.08 -26.46
C GLY A 98 -3.26 10.99 -25.25
N ASP A 99 -3.48 11.83 -24.25
CA ASP A 99 -2.75 11.83 -22.98
C ASP A 99 -3.51 11.12 -21.85
N THR A 100 -4.60 10.41 -22.16
CA THR A 100 -5.47 9.77 -21.17
C THR A 100 -5.45 8.25 -21.31
N LEU A 101 -5.36 7.55 -20.18
CA LEU A 101 -5.69 6.13 -20.05
C LEU A 101 -7.18 5.98 -19.74
N GLU A 102 -7.96 5.50 -20.70
CA GLU A 102 -9.40 5.30 -20.59
C GLU A 102 -9.70 3.87 -20.14
N PHE A 103 -10.32 3.71 -18.97
CA PHE A 103 -10.62 2.39 -18.41
C PHE A 103 -11.57 1.61 -19.33
N VAL A 104 -11.23 0.36 -19.62
CA VAL A 104 -12.01 -0.56 -20.47
C VAL A 104 -12.59 -1.69 -19.65
N SER A 105 -11.73 -2.39 -18.91
CA SER A 105 -12.09 -3.59 -18.19
C SER A 105 -11.10 -3.82 -17.05
N GLY A 106 -11.49 -4.64 -16.08
CA GLY A 106 -10.63 -4.95 -14.96
C GLY A 106 -11.44 -5.40 -13.76
N GLY A 107 -10.73 -5.74 -12.70
CA GLY A 107 -11.37 -6.16 -11.47
C GLY A 107 -10.41 -6.36 -10.32
N ASN A 108 -11.03 -6.63 -9.18
CA ASN A 108 -10.38 -6.81 -7.90
C ASN A 108 -10.40 -8.28 -7.49
N GLU A 109 -9.26 -8.76 -7.05
CA GLU A 109 -9.03 -10.14 -6.64
C GLU A 109 -8.28 -10.12 -5.30
N PRO A 110 -8.89 -9.71 -4.17
CA PRO A 110 -8.20 -9.72 -2.89
C PRO A 110 -7.99 -11.15 -2.42
N GLY A 111 -6.90 -11.41 -1.68
CA GLY A 111 -6.62 -12.77 -1.21
C GLY A 111 -5.23 -12.97 -0.65
N VAL A 112 -4.81 -14.24 -0.63
CA VAL A 112 -3.54 -14.69 -0.07
C VAL A 112 -2.75 -15.47 -1.12
N MET A 113 -1.60 -14.94 -1.51
CA MET A 113 -0.64 -15.61 -2.39
C MET A 113 0.39 -16.37 -1.58
N HIS A 114 0.59 -17.65 -1.92
CA HIS A 114 1.63 -18.50 -1.35
C HIS A 114 2.75 -18.63 -2.37
N MET A 115 3.92 -18.11 -2.03
CA MET A 115 5.06 -18.02 -2.94
C MET A 115 6.22 -18.85 -2.40
N LYS A 116 6.84 -19.64 -3.27
CA LYS A 116 8.07 -20.38 -2.94
C LYS A 116 9.28 -19.61 -3.41
N LYS A 117 10.35 -19.59 -2.60
CA LYS A 117 11.60 -18.96 -3.00
C LYS A 117 12.21 -19.69 -4.21
N ASP A 118 12.63 -18.92 -5.21
CA ASP A 118 13.25 -19.41 -6.44
C ASP A 118 14.43 -18.50 -6.78
N GLY A 119 15.62 -18.86 -6.28
CA GLY A 119 16.81 -18.02 -6.35
C GLY A 119 16.61 -16.68 -5.61
N ASP A 120 16.81 -15.58 -6.33
CA ASP A 120 16.65 -14.20 -5.84
C ASP A 120 15.20 -13.69 -6.02
N SER A 121 14.26 -14.55 -6.40
CA SER A 121 12.85 -14.23 -6.61
C SER A 121 11.93 -15.26 -5.96
N TYR A 122 10.65 -15.23 -6.33
CA TYR A 122 9.64 -16.16 -5.88
C TYR A 122 8.78 -16.65 -7.04
N LYS A 123 8.13 -17.79 -6.83
CA LYS A 123 7.08 -18.30 -7.70
C LYS A 123 5.80 -18.49 -6.92
N VAL A 124 4.70 -17.89 -7.38
CA VAL A 124 3.37 -18.15 -6.82
C VAL A 124 3.01 -19.62 -7.07
N THR A 125 2.67 -20.32 -6.01
CA THR A 125 2.29 -21.75 -6.05
C THR A 125 0.83 -21.98 -5.74
N LYS A 126 0.18 -21.03 -5.07
CA LYS A 126 -1.24 -21.06 -4.76
C LYS A 126 -1.75 -19.64 -4.52
N PHE A 127 -3.00 -19.41 -4.88
CA PHE A 127 -3.71 -18.18 -4.55
C PHE A 127 -5.08 -18.53 -3.95
N ASP A 128 -5.28 -18.15 -2.68
CA ASP A 128 -6.57 -18.26 -1.99
C ASP A 128 -7.29 -16.92 -2.11
N ARG A 129 -8.27 -16.86 -3.01
CA ARG A 129 -9.07 -15.66 -3.29
C ARG A 129 -10.23 -15.48 -2.30
N VAL A 130 -10.50 -14.23 -1.95
CA VAL A 130 -11.74 -13.83 -1.29
C VAL A 130 -12.91 -14.12 -2.25
N GLU A 131 -14.00 -14.66 -1.71
CA GLU A 131 -15.20 -14.98 -2.49
C GLU A 131 -15.96 -13.68 -2.86
N ASP A 132 -16.85 -13.76 -3.84
CA ASP A 132 -17.65 -12.61 -4.27
C ASP A 132 -19.04 -12.56 -3.59
N GLY A 133 -19.78 -11.49 -3.90
CA GLY A 133 -21.17 -11.34 -3.51
C GLY A 133 -21.40 -11.40 -1.98
N SER A 134 -22.41 -12.17 -1.56
CA SER A 134 -22.78 -12.31 -0.16
C SER A 134 -21.71 -12.98 0.70
N ASN A 135 -20.75 -13.68 0.09
CA ASN A 135 -19.72 -14.43 0.80
C ASN A 135 -18.42 -13.62 0.99
N TYR A 136 -18.34 -12.42 0.40
CA TYR A 136 -17.13 -11.59 0.41
C TYR A 136 -16.62 -11.33 1.83
N THR A 137 -17.47 -10.82 2.72
CA THR A 137 -17.04 -10.44 4.08
C THR A 137 -16.59 -11.65 4.90
N ASP A 138 -17.32 -12.76 4.83
CA ASP A 138 -17.02 -13.94 5.65
C ASP A 138 -15.77 -14.66 5.16
N SER A 139 -15.59 -14.78 3.84
CA SER A 139 -14.37 -15.35 3.25
C SER A 139 -13.15 -14.45 3.51
N ALA A 140 -13.29 -13.12 3.41
CA ALA A 140 -12.21 -12.18 3.75
C ALA A 140 -11.78 -12.31 5.22
N LYS A 141 -12.73 -12.35 6.17
CA LYS A 141 -12.41 -12.56 7.59
C LYS A 141 -11.69 -13.88 7.83
N LYS A 142 -12.14 -14.95 7.17
CA LYS A 142 -11.53 -16.27 7.28
C LYS A 142 -10.11 -16.31 6.73
N LEU A 143 -9.89 -15.70 5.56
CA LEU A 143 -8.59 -15.72 4.89
C LEU A 143 -7.57 -14.78 5.53
N PHE A 144 -7.98 -13.55 5.86
CA PHE A 144 -7.06 -12.56 6.42
C PHE A 144 -6.85 -12.72 7.92
N GLY A 145 -7.76 -13.39 8.64
CA GLY A 145 -7.60 -13.68 10.07
C GLY A 145 -7.31 -12.42 10.88
N GLU A 146 -6.16 -12.41 11.57
CA GLU A 146 -5.72 -11.24 12.35
C GLU A 146 -5.43 -9.99 11.51
N TYR A 147 -5.17 -10.15 10.21
CA TYR A 147 -4.91 -9.05 9.27
C TYR A 147 -6.20 -8.47 8.67
N TYR A 148 -7.38 -9.01 8.99
CA TYR A 148 -8.64 -8.56 8.42
C TYR A 148 -8.92 -7.08 8.71
N ASP A 149 -8.65 -6.59 9.92
CA ASP A 149 -8.91 -5.18 10.26
C ASP A 149 -8.02 -4.22 9.46
N ALA A 150 -6.77 -4.60 9.18
CA ALA A 150 -5.87 -3.83 8.33
C ALA A 150 -6.35 -3.82 6.87
N PHE A 151 -6.80 -4.98 6.36
CA PHE A 151 -7.41 -5.11 5.05
C PHE A 151 -8.70 -4.28 4.92
N ALA A 152 -9.62 -4.39 5.89
CA ALA A 152 -10.86 -3.63 5.92
C ALA A 152 -10.60 -2.12 5.98
N LYS A 153 -9.61 -1.71 6.78
CA LYS A 153 -9.19 -0.30 6.84
C LYS A 153 -8.72 0.20 5.48
N TYR A 154 -7.81 -0.52 4.81
CA TYR A 154 -7.32 -0.12 3.49
C TYR A 154 -8.43 -0.09 2.45
N THR A 155 -9.24 -1.14 2.36
CA THR A 155 -10.30 -1.27 1.34
C THR A 155 -11.41 -0.23 1.50
N SER A 156 -11.62 0.29 2.72
CA SER A 156 -12.54 1.39 3.01
C SER A 156 -11.94 2.80 2.85
N ASP A 157 -10.63 2.92 2.66
CA ASP A 157 -9.93 4.21 2.50
C ASP A 157 -9.72 4.51 1.01
N ASP A 158 -10.73 5.14 0.41
CA ASP A 158 -10.70 5.51 -1.02
C ASP A 158 -9.52 6.42 -1.37
N LYS A 159 -9.08 7.27 -0.43
CA LYS A 159 -7.95 8.17 -0.66
C LYS A 159 -6.64 7.37 -0.71
N ALA A 160 -6.45 6.43 0.21
CA ALA A 160 -5.27 5.56 0.20
C ALA A 160 -5.22 4.69 -1.07
N LYS A 161 -6.34 4.09 -1.46
CA LYS A 161 -6.45 3.31 -2.70
C LYS A 161 -6.12 4.16 -3.94
N ALA A 162 -6.74 5.34 -4.06
CA ALA A 162 -6.50 6.23 -5.18
C ALA A 162 -5.03 6.69 -5.27
N ALA A 163 -4.38 6.93 -4.12
CA ALA A 163 -2.96 7.26 -4.07
C ALA A 163 -2.07 6.10 -4.52
N THR A 164 -2.31 4.88 -4.01
CA THR A 164 -1.57 3.68 -4.43
C THR A 164 -1.74 3.41 -5.92
N ARG A 165 -2.99 3.37 -6.40
CA ARG A 165 -3.34 3.16 -7.81
C ARG A 165 -2.69 4.21 -8.70
N GLY A 166 -2.87 5.50 -8.41
CA GLY A 166 -2.28 6.58 -9.19
C GLY A 166 -0.75 6.49 -9.25
N GLN A 167 -0.09 6.14 -8.14
CA GLN A 167 1.36 5.98 -8.12
C GLN A 167 1.85 4.78 -8.95
N GLN A 168 1.15 3.66 -8.91
CA GLN A 168 1.51 2.46 -9.66
C GLN A 168 1.22 2.61 -11.17
N ILE A 169 0.11 3.26 -11.55
CA ILE A 169 -0.13 3.65 -12.95
C ILE A 169 0.98 4.61 -13.43
N ALA A 170 1.36 5.61 -12.65
CA ALA A 170 2.45 6.52 -13.02
C ALA A 170 3.79 5.79 -13.19
N ASN A 171 4.06 4.78 -12.35
CA ASN A 171 5.25 3.93 -12.48
C ASN A 171 5.21 3.13 -13.78
N TYR A 172 4.08 2.50 -14.10
CA TYR A 172 3.89 1.75 -15.34
C TYR A 172 4.07 2.65 -16.57
N VAL A 173 3.45 3.83 -16.58
CA VAL A 173 3.56 4.83 -17.65
C VAL A 173 5.01 5.21 -17.89
N LYS A 174 5.76 5.50 -16.83
CA LYS A 174 7.19 5.83 -16.91
C LYS A 174 8.01 4.65 -17.42
N ALA A 175 7.80 3.44 -16.90
CA ALA A 175 8.54 2.25 -17.26
C ALA A 175 8.34 1.87 -18.74
N ASN A 176 7.15 2.14 -19.28
CA ASN A 176 6.79 1.81 -20.67
C ASN A 176 6.94 3.00 -21.63
N GLY A 177 7.45 4.15 -21.18
CA GLY A 177 7.65 5.32 -22.03
C GLY A 177 6.36 5.93 -22.60
N LEU A 178 5.24 5.73 -21.92
CA LEU A 178 3.94 6.28 -22.33
C LEU A 178 3.90 7.79 -22.04
N LYS A 179 3.20 8.55 -22.89
CA LYS A 179 3.09 10.01 -22.79
C LYS A 179 1.82 10.50 -22.08
N VAL A 180 1.05 9.57 -21.53
CA VAL A 180 -0.19 9.87 -20.81
C VAL A 180 0.11 10.60 -19.50
N THR A 181 -0.80 11.49 -19.11
CA THR A 181 -0.69 12.37 -17.93
C THR A 181 -1.82 12.13 -16.94
N GLN A 182 -2.85 11.38 -17.33
CA GLN A 182 -4.04 11.11 -16.52
C GLN A 182 -4.66 9.76 -16.86
N TYR A 183 -5.50 9.26 -15.96
CA TYR A 183 -6.41 8.14 -16.21
C TYR A 183 -7.85 8.57 -15.98
N HIS A 184 -8.80 7.86 -16.58
CA HIS A 184 -10.21 8.21 -16.51
C HIS A 184 -11.06 6.94 -16.39
N ASP A 185 -11.90 6.93 -15.36
CA ASP A 185 -12.88 5.89 -15.12
C ASP A 185 -14.26 6.36 -15.58
N PHE A 186 -15.04 5.47 -16.20
CA PHE A 186 -16.35 5.81 -16.71
C PHE A 186 -17.26 6.42 -15.63
N GLY A 187 -17.76 7.62 -15.90
CA GLY A 187 -18.69 8.34 -15.02
C GLY A 187 -18.01 9.24 -13.97
N TRP A 188 -16.68 9.36 -13.99
CA TRP A 188 -15.91 10.21 -13.10
C TRP A 188 -15.10 11.26 -13.88
N ASP A 189 -14.60 12.28 -13.20
CA ASP A 189 -13.65 13.21 -13.82
C ASP A 189 -12.27 12.53 -14.01
N PRO A 190 -11.51 12.84 -15.07
CA PRO A 190 -10.14 12.36 -15.23
C PRO A 190 -9.25 12.72 -14.05
N VAL A 191 -8.38 11.79 -13.65
CA VAL A 191 -7.46 11.93 -12.52
C VAL A 191 -6.03 12.08 -13.04
N ALA A 192 -5.42 13.22 -12.72
CA ALA A 192 -4.02 13.47 -13.04
C ALA A 192 -3.09 12.46 -12.34
N LEU A 193 -2.14 11.92 -13.09
CA LEU A 193 -1.09 11.08 -12.54
C LEU A 193 -0.11 11.92 -11.72
N PRO A 194 0.38 11.40 -10.58
CA PRO A 194 1.39 12.09 -9.80
C PRO A 194 2.66 12.30 -10.63
N THR A 195 3.11 13.54 -10.74
CA THR A 195 4.42 13.87 -11.28
C THR A 195 5.48 13.50 -10.25
N LYS A 196 6.38 12.58 -10.59
CA LYS A 196 7.58 12.35 -9.78
C LYS A 196 8.46 13.58 -9.72
#